data_AF-A0A2I0HLD0-F1
#
_entry.id   AF-A0A2I0HLD0-F1
#
_cell.length_a   1.000
_cell.length_b   1.000
_cell.length_c   1.000
_cell.angle_alpha   90.00
_cell.angle_beta   90.00
_cell.angle_gamma   90.00
#
_symmetry.space_group_name_H-M   'P 1'
#
loop_
_entity.id
_entity.type
_entity.pdbx_description
1 polymer ?
#
loop_
_entity_poly.entity_id
_entity_poly.type
_entity_poly.pdbx_seq_one_letter_code
_entity_poly.pdbx_strand_id
1 'polypeptide(L)' 'RSGRAGRSGEAITFYTEEDIPYLRNIANVMTASGCEVPQWILSLPKRKWKKHRPRRESISAKPEDENE' A
#
# COMPACT_ATOMS: atom_id res chain seq x y z
N ARG A 1 -17.81 7.50 4.33
CA ARG A 1 -16.79 8.55 4.55
C ARG A 1 -17.24 9.38 5.75
N SER A 2 -16.43 9.50 6.79
CA SER A 2 -16.76 10.19 8.05
C SER A 2 -15.57 11.08 8.48
N GLY A 3 -15.71 11.86 9.57
CA GLY A 3 -14.61 12.63 10.17
C GLY A 3 -14.19 13.90 9.40
N ARG A 4 -14.99 14.98 9.43
CA ARG A 4 -14.70 16.25 8.72
C ARG A 4 -15.00 17.46 9.59
N ALA A 5 -14.34 18.58 9.31
CA ALA A 5 -14.55 19.87 9.99
C ALA A 5 -14.50 19.76 11.53
N GLY A 6 -13.50 19.05 12.06
CA GLY A 6 -13.32 18.82 13.50
C GLY A 6 -14.31 17.84 14.13
N ARG A 7 -15.23 17.23 13.37
CA ARG A 7 -16.14 16.20 13.88
C ARG A 7 -15.47 14.84 13.84
N SER A 8 -15.71 14.03 14.87
CA SER A 8 -15.33 12.61 14.89
C SER A 8 -16.12 11.80 13.86
N GLY A 9 -15.58 10.65 13.49
CA GLY A 9 -16.21 9.73 12.56
C GLY A 9 -15.77 8.31 12.86
N GLU A 10 -16.66 7.36 12.60
CA GLU A 10 -16.39 5.94 12.76
C GLU A 10 -16.41 5.24 11.40
N ALA A 11 -15.65 4.15 11.28
CA ALA A 11 -15.64 3.28 10.11
C ALA A 11 -15.49 1.82 10.57
N ILE A 12 -16.52 1.01 10.32
CA ILE A 12 -16.55 -0.42 10.64
C ILE A 12 -16.29 -1.18 9.35
N THR A 13 -15.31 -2.08 9.37
CA THR A 13 -14.94 -2.92 8.22
C THR A 13 -15.18 -4.37 8.56
N PHE A 14 -16.07 -5.04 7.83
CA PHE A 14 -16.19 -6.50 7.87
C PHE A 14 -15.23 -7.12 6.86
N TYR A 15 -14.74 -8.31 7.20
CA TYR A 15 -13.86 -9.10 6.35
C TYR A 15 -14.25 -10.56 6.44
N THR A 16 -13.92 -11.30 5.39
CA THR A 16 -14.11 -12.75 5.29
C THR A 16 -12.76 -13.47 5.22
N GLU A 17 -12.78 -14.79 5.12
CA GLU A 17 -11.56 -15.59 4.96
C GLU A 17 -10.81 -15.23 3.67
N GLU A 18 -11.53 -14.87 2.61
CA GLU A 18 -10.93 -14.46 1.32
C GLU A 18 -10.10 -13.16 1.44
N ASP A 19 -10.38 -12.36 2.46
CA ASP A 19 -9.73 -11.06 2.69
C ASP A 19 -8.44 -11.16 3.51
N ILE A 20 -8.20 -12.30 4.18
CA ILE A 20 -7.03 -12.55 5.03
C ILE A 20 -5.71 -12.11 4.37
N PRO A 21 -5.44 -12.37 3.07
CA PRO A 21 -4.21 -11.95 2.42
C PRO A 21 -4.01 -10.43 2.36
N TYR A 22 -5.06 -9.62 2.53
CA TYR A 22 -5.02 -8.16 2.45
C TYR A 22 -5.02 -7.48 3.82
N LEU A 23 -5.45 -8.18 4.89
CA LEU A 23 -5.60 -7.62 6.23
C LEU A 23 -4.30 -7.02 6.77
N ARG A 24 -3.15 -7.64 6.49
CA ARG A 24 -1.85 -7.08 6.92
C ARG A 24 -1.58 -5.68 6.37
N ASN A 25 -2.02 -5.40 5.15
CA ASN A 25 -1.85 -4.07 4.55
C ASN A 25 -2.77 -3.04 5.20
N ILE A 26 -4.02 -3.40 5.48
CA ILE A 26 -5.00 -2.54 6.15
C ILE A 26 -4.54 -2.24 7.59
N ALA A 27 -4.14 -3.27 8.32
CA ALA A 27 -3.61 -3.17 9.68
C ALA A 27 -2.44 -2.19 9.80
N ASN A 28 -1.50 -2.21 8.84
CA ASN A 28 -0.39 -1.25 8.84
C ASN A 28 -0.87 0.20 8.74
N VAL A 29 -1.89 0.47 7.93
CA VAL A 29 -2.47 1.81 7.80
C VAL A 29 -3.20 2.21 9.08
N MET A 30 -3.95 1.28 9.67
CA MET A 30 -4.64 1.49 10.96
C MET A 30 -3.65 1.83 12.07
N THR A 31 -2.58 1.04 12.24
CA THR A 31 -1.53 1.30 13.23
C THR A 31 -0.82 2.64 12.99
N ALA A 32 -0.48 2.97 11.75
CA ALA A 32 0.12 4.27 11.41
C ALA A 32 -0.82 5.45 11.69
N SER A 33 -2.14 5.21 11.68
CA SER A 33 -3.17 6.20 12.02
C SER A 33 -3.43 6.28 13.53
N GLY A 34 -2.70 5.51 14.36
CA GLY A 34 -2.87 5.47 15.81
C GLY A 34 -3.99 4.55 16.30
N CYS A 35 -4.55 3.70 15.44
CA CYS A 35 -5.54 2.72 15.86
C CYS A 35 -4.89 1.49 16.50
N GLU A 36 -5.55 0.94 17.52
CA GLU A 36 -5.19 -0.35 18.07
C GLU A 36 -5.56 -1.48 17.09
N VAL A 37 -4.61 -2.38 16.84
CA VAL A 37 -4.80 -3.52 15.93
C VAL A 37 -4.34 -4.79 16.63
N PRO A 38 -5.14 -5.88 16.60
CA PRO A 38 -4.74 -7.16 17.17
C PRO A 38 -3.42 -7.69 16.59
N GLN A 39 -2.56 -8.23 17.46
CA GLN A 39 -1.23 -8.72 17.06
C GLN A 39 -1.27 -9.82 16.01
N TRP A 40 -2.30 -10.68 16.03
CA TRP A 40 -2.42 -11.75 15.04
C TRP A 40 -2.57 -11.20 13.61
N ILE A 41 -3.25 -10.07 13.40
CA ILE A 41 -3.36 -9.42 12.09
C ILE A 41 -2.00 -8.86 11.65
N LEU A 42 -1.22 -8.33 12.59
CA LEU A 42 0.14 -7.86 12.33
C LEU A 42 1.13 -9.01 12.08
N SER A 43 0.82 -10.23 12.54
CA SER A 43 1.64 -11.41 12.24
C SER A 43 1.41 -11.98 10.84
N LEU A 44 0.32 -11.59 10.16
CA LEU A 44 -0.01 -12.08 8.82
C LEU A 44 1.04 -11.66 7.77
N PRO A 45 1.25 -12.48 6.72
CA PRO A 45 2.17 -12.16 5.64
C PRO A 45 1.69 -10.92 4.86
N LYS A 46 2.61 -9.98 4.61
CA LYS A 46 2.31 -8.78 3.84
C LYS A 46 2.24 -9.11 2.35
N ARG A 47 1.08 -8.90 1.73
CA ARG A 47 0.92 -9.01 0.27
C ARG A 47 1.66 -7.86 -0.42
N LYS A 48 2.78 -8.20 -1.06
CA LYS A 48 3.59 -7.27 -1.85
C LYS A 48 2.87 -6.97 -3.15
N TRP A 49 2.78 -5.67 -3.47
CA TRP A 49 2.34 -5.26 -4.80
C TRP A 49 3.38 -5.68 -5.83
N LYS A 50 2.93 -6.24 -6.95
CA LYS A 50 3.80 -6.42 -8.11
C LYS A 50 4.20 -5.02 -8.56
N LYS A 51 5.50 -4.70 -8.50
CA LYS A 51 6.02 -3.45 -9.06
C LYS A 51 5.77 -3.51 -10.57
N HIS A 52 4.70 -2.88 -11.05
CA HIS A 52 4.54 -2.60 -12.47
C HIS A 52 5.49 -1.45 -12.81
N ARG A 53 6.78 -1.77 -12.94
CA ARG A 53 7.78 -0.85 -13.46
C ARG A 53 7.95 -1.18 -14.94
N PRO A 54 7.45 -0.34 -15.86
CA PRO A 54 7.85 -0.45 -17.26
C PRO A 54 9.38 -0.46 -17.30
N ARG A 55 9.98 -1.48 -17.90
CA ARG A 55 11.42 -1.48 -18.17
C ARG A 55 11.62 -0.46 -19.27
N ARG A 56 12.20 0.68 -18.93
CA ARG A 56 12.68 1.66 -19.90
C ARG A 56 14.19 1.53 -20.02
N GLU A 57 14.69 1.77 -21.22
CA GLU A 57 16.11 1.92 -21.47
C GLU A 57 16.64 3.18 -20.77
N SER A 58 17.95 3.21 -20.51
CA SER A 58 18.62 4.39 -19.97
C SER A 58 18.60 5.50 -21.02
N ILE A 59 18.02 6.64 -20.68
CA ILE A 59 18.05 7.82 -21.54
C ILE A 59 19.47 8.38 -21.51
N SER A 60 20.14 8.39 -22.67
CA SER A 60 21.40 9.11 -22.86
C SER A 60 21.09 10.57 -23.23
N ALA A 61 21.81 11.50 -22.63
CA ALA A 61 21.79 12.91 -23.04
C ALA A 61 22.86 13.23 -24.10
N LYS A 62 23.65 12.24 -24.50
CA LYS A 62 24.64 12.38 -25.57
C LYS A 62 23.96 12.07 -26.91
N PRO A 63 24.17 12.89 -27.95
CA PRO A 63 23.74 12.55 -29.30
C PRO A 63 24.40 11.24 -29.74
N GLU A 64 23.68 10.43 -30.51
CA GLU A 64 24.16 9.19 -31.12
C GLU A 64 24.99 9.50 -32.38
N ASP A 65 25.98 10.38 -32.25
CA ASP A 65 26.92 10.63 -33.32
C ASP A 65 28.22 9.90 -33.00
N GLU A 66 28.48 8.83 -33.76
CA GLU A 66 29.79 8.44 -34.31
C GLU A 66 29.68 7.03 -34.93
N ASN A 67 29.38 6.97 -36.22
CA ASN A 67 29.88 5.92 -37.11
C ASN A 67 30.35 6.61 -38.40
N GLU A 68 31.65 6.88 -38.47
CA GLU A 68 32.41 6.97 -39.72
C GLU A 68 32.73 5.56 -40.21
#